data_AF-A0A3D4F9D8-F1
#
_entry.id   AF-A0A3D4F9D8-F1
#
_cell.length_a   1.000
_cell.length_b   1.000
_cell.length_c   1.000
_cell.angle_alpha   90.00
_cell.angle_beta   90.00
_cell.angle_gamma   90.00
#
_symmetry.space_group_name_H-M   'P 1'
#
loop_
_entity.id
_entity.type
_entity.pdbx_description
1 polymer ?
#
loop_
_entity_poly.entity_id
_entity_poly.type
_entity_poly.pdbx_seq_one_letter_code
_entity_poly.pdbx_strand_id
1 'polypeptide(L)'
;MTCPSLSTDMTEISQKVRTAAMNPFSILAAVLLCMGLGRTFDLQAETEQNNGLWMMKASQGVLGSKDSPYRWWLDAHLRYSDDANDFEQSIFRPGFGYALPKNHTLWAGYGWIANSPEIGDTFHEHRFWQQHSWKTKVGSFGLASRSRLEQRFREGSQDDTGWRFRQFIKLTRPILDDGPLYWSLWDEVFLNLNDTDWGAESGLDRNRIFAGIGWKPKSMPYLKGEVGYLNQLIDRPSGIHRMDHLLSLNLFLNF
;
A
#
# COMPACT_ATOMS: atom_id res chain seq x y z
N MET A 1 16.04 -47.46 -43.52
CA MET A 1 16.32 -46.24 -42.72
C MET A 1 15.05 -45.42 -42.68
N THR A 2 14.31 -45.49 -41.58
CA THR A 2 13.04 -44.80 -41.37
C THR A 2 13.23 -43.75 -40.29
N CYS A 3 12.95 -42.49 -40.62
CA CYS A 3 13.00 -41.36 -39.70
C CYS A 3 11.75 -41.37 -38.80
N PRO A 4 11.84 -41.22 -37.46
CA PRO A 4 10.65 -41.10 -36.62
C PRO A 4 10.17 -39.65 -36.56
N SER A 5 8.88 -39.45 -36.74
CA SER A 5 8.16 -38.18 -36.61
C SER A 5 8.02 -37.77 -35.13
N LEU A 6 8.46 -36.55 -34.79
CA LEU A 6 8.07 -35.88 -33.54
C LEU A 6 6.63 -35.34 -33.69
N SER A 7 5.65 -36.10 -33.23
CA SER A 7 4.34 -35.56 -32.84
C SER A 7 4.25 -35.62 -31.32
N THR A 8 4.90 -34.66 -30.64
CA THR A 8 4.69 -34.47 -29.21
C THR A 8 3.45 -33.60 -29.04
N ASP A 9 2.45 -34.18 -28.40
CA ASP A 9 1.09 -33.68 -28.18
C ASP A 9 1.05 -32.25 -27.60
N MET A 10 0.65 -31.27 -28.41
CA MET A 10 0.29 -29.91 -27.96
C MET A 10 -0.90 -29.92 -26.97
N THR A 11 -1.64 -31.03 -26.94
CA THR A 11 -2.77 -31.28 -26.04
C THR A 11 -2.32 -31.52 -24.60
N GLU A 12 -1.18 -32.18 -24.39
CA GLU A 12 -0.64 -32.50 -23.06
C GLU A 12 -0.06 -31.26 -22.36
N ILE A 13 0.52 -30.34 -23.13
CA ILE A 13 1.05 -29.06 -22.64
C ILE A 13 -0.10 -28.14 -22.21
N SER A 14 -1.20 -28.11 -22.98
CA SER A 14 -2.41 -27.36 -22.61
C SER A 14 -3.07 -27.87 -21.33
N GLN A 15 -2.91 -29.16 -21.00
CA GLN A 15 -3.49 -29.75 -19.79
C GLN A 15 -2.61 -29.50 -18.55
N LYS A 16 -1.27 -29.51 -18.70
CA LYS A 16 -0.33 -29.16 -17.62
C LYS A 16 -0.36 -27.67 -17.22
N VAL A 17 -0.69 -26.76 -18.15
CA VAL A 17 -0.80 -25.32 -17.83
C VAL A 17 -2.13 -24.99 -17.12
N ARG A 18 -3.17 -25.82 -17.28
CA ARG A 18 -4.47 -25.62 -16.59
C ARG A 18 -4.50 -26.09 -15.14
N THR A 19 -3.50 -26.84 -14.68
CA THR A 19 -3.44 -27.42 -13.32
C THR A 19 -2.49 -26.69 -12.36
N ALA A 20 -1.87 -25.59 -12.78
CA ALA A 20 -1.16 -24.68 -11.88
C ALA A 20 -2.13 -23.63 -11.26
N ALA A 21 -3.30 -24.06 -10.81
CA ALA A 21 -4.09 -23.28 -9.88
C ALA A 21 -3.39 -23.38 -8.52
N MET A 22 -2.57 -22.38 -8.18
CA MET A 22 -1.95 -22.28 -6.87
C MET A 22 -3.02 -22.45 -5.79
N ASN A 23 -2.83 -23.45 -4.93
CA ASN A 23 -3.72 -23.76 -3.83
C ASN A 23 -3.93 -22.49 -2.97
N PRO A 24 -5.16 -22.11 -2.60
CA PRO A 24 -5.40 -20.96 -1.72
C PRO A 24 -4.58 -21.00 -0.42
N PHE A 25 -4.22 -22.20 0.07
CA PHE A 25 -3.30 -22.36 1.21
C PHE A 25 -1.86 -21.90 0.89
N SER A 26 -1.39 -22.05 -0.34
CA SER A 26 -0.06 -21.57 -0.78
C SER A 26 -0.01 -20.04 -0.90
N ILE A 27 -1.13 -19.40 -1.26
CA ILE A 27 -1.25 -17.93 -1.28
C ILE A 27 -1.30 -17.39 0.15
N LEU A 28 -2.03 -18.06 1.05
CA LEU A 28 -2.08 -17.70 2.48
C LEU A 28 -0.71 -17.87 3.15
N ALA A 29 0.04 -18.93 2.80
CA ALA A 29 1.39 -19.16 3.28
C ALA A 29 2.38 -18.10 2.77
N ALA A 30 2.28 -17.65 1.51
CA ALA A 30 3.10 -16.56 0.98
C ALA A 30 2.76 -15.19 1.61
N VAL A 31 1.49 -14.95 1.94
CA VAL A 31 1.05 -13.74 2.67
C VAL A 31 1.54 -13.76 4.12
N LEU A 32 1.53 -14.92 4.79
CA LEU A 32 2.09 -15.11 6.13
C LEU A 32 3.62 -15.06 6.15
N LEU A 33 4.29 -15.48 5.06
CA LEU A 33 5.76 -15.43 4.94
C LEU A 33 6.27 -13.98 4.86
N CYS A 34 5.49 -13.05 4.29
CA CYS A 34 5.80 -11.62 4.35
C CYS A 34 5.55 -11.00 5.74
N MET A 35 4.68 -11.58 6.56
CA MET A 35 4.48 -11.16 7.97
C MET A 35 5.52 -11.77 8.91
N GLY A 36 6.28 -12.77 8.46
CA GLY A 36 7.24 -13.53 9.25
C GLY A 36 8.70 -13.11 9.12
N LEU A 37 9.04 -12.09 8.33
CA LEU A 37 10.39 -11.50 8.29
C LEU A 37 10.60 -10.49 9.44
N GLY A 38 9.99 -10.74 10.60
CA GLY A 38 10.37 -10.06 11.83
C GLY A 38 11.78 -10.50 12.18
N ARG A 39 12.75 -9.60 12.02
CA ARG A 39 13.99 -9.72 12.79
C ARG A 39 13.59 -9.82 14.25
N THR A 40 14.23 -10.72 14.99
CA THR A 40 14.33 -10.58 16.44
C THR A 40 15.01 -9.23 16.68
N PHE A 41 14.24 -8.19 16.99
CA PHE A 41 14.81 -6.89 17.31
C PHE A 41 15.63 -7.05 18.59
N ASP A 42 16.87 -6.56 18.55
CA ASP A 42 17.69 -6.38 19.73
C ASP A 42 16.94 -5.47 20.70
N LEU A 43 16.81 -5.94 21.94
CA LEU A 43 16.04 -5.35 23.04
C LEU A 43 16.79 -4.15 23.67
N GLN A 44 17.45 -3.30 22.87
CA GLN A 44 18.42 -2.31 23.38
C GLN A 44 18.34 -0.88 22.82
N ALA A 45 17.25 -0.49 22.14
CA ALA A 45 16.98 0.93 21.89
C ALA A 45 15.62 1.32 22.47
N GLU A 46 15.59 2.36 23.30
CA GLU A 46 14.35 2.97 23.79
C GLU A 46 13.52 3.37 22.57
N THR A 47 12.35 2.76 22.37
CA THR A 47 11.48 3.10 21.24
C THR A 47 10.52 4.19 21.69
N GLU A 48 10.60 5.36 21.08
CA GLU A 48 9.70 6.47 21.34
C GLU A 48 8.28 6.08 20.96
N GLN A 49 7.33 6.31 21.85
CA GLN A 49 5.91 6.02 21.63
C GLN A 49 5.16 7.31 21.38
N ASN A 50 4.33 7.35 20.34
CA ASN A 50 3.50 8.50 20.04
C ASN A 50 2.08 8.07 19.65
N ASN A 51 1.09 8.87 20.03
CA ASN A 51 -0.31 8.67 19.63
C ASN A 51 -0.73 9.72 18.60
N GLY A 52 -1.78 9.45 17.84
CA GLY A 52 -2.24 10.43 16.87
C GLY A 52 -3.45 10.04 16.04
N LEU A 53 -3.72 10.88 15.04
CA LEU A 53 -4.86 10.76 14.15
C LEU A 53 -4.40 10.75 12.70
N TRP A 54 -4.85 9.76 11.94
CA TRP A 54 -4.66 9.69 10.51
C TRP A 54 -5.99 9.79 9.79
N MET A 55 -6.15 10.81 8.96
CA MET A 55 -7.32 10.97 8.09
C MET A 55 -6.92 10.83 6.63
N MET A 56 -7.72 10.10 5.85
CA MET A 56 -7.50 9.89 4.43
C MET A 56 -8.81 9.99 3.66
N LYS A 57 -8.75 10.66 2.51
CA LYS A 57 -9.75 10.56 1.46
C LYS A 57 -9.06 10.13 0.17
N ALA A 58 -9.47 9.00 -0.40
CA ALA A 58 -9.07 8.61 -1.75
C ALA A 58 -10.25 8.47 -2.68
N SER A 59 -10.02 8.82 -3.93
CA SER A 59 -10.97 8.74 -5.00
C SER A 59 -10.29 8.22 -6.25
N GLN A 60 -10.98 7.38 -7.00
CA GLN A 60 -10.51 6.88 -8.29
C GLN A 60 -11.72 6.56 -9.16
N GLY A 61 -11.51 6.44 -10.46
CA GLY A 61 -12.55 5.95 -11.34
C GLY A 61 -12.10 5.74 -12.77
N VAL A 62 -13.08 5.40 -13.62
CA VAL A 62 -12.87 5.27 -15.07
C VAL A 62 -12.82 6.65 -15.72
N LEU A 63 -11.88 6.85 -16.63
CA LEU A 63 -11.83 8.05 -17.47
C LEU A 63 -12.44 7.73 -18.84
N GLY A 64 -13.53 8.41 -19.20
CA GLY A 64 -14.26 8.21 -20.45
C GLY A 64 -15.45 7.27 -20.30
N SER A 65 -15.70 6.43 -21.32
CA SER A 65 -16.77 5.42 -21.27
C SER A 65 -16.49 4.32 -20.24
N LYS A 66 -17.54 3.61 -19.81
CA LYS A 66 -17.45 2.56 -18.78
C LYS A 66 -16.41 1.47 -19.08
N ASP A 67 -16.19 1.16 -20.36
CA ASP A 67 -15.27 0.11 -20.81
C ASP A 67 -13.85 0.63 -21.11
N SER A 68 -13.62 1.93 -20.98
CA SER A 68 -12.30 2.53 -21.13
C SER A 68 -11.28 1.86 -20.19
N PRO A 69 -10.04 1.59 -20.61
CA PRO A 69 -8.99 1.10 -19.72
C PRO A 69 -8.38 2.21 -18.87
N TYR A 70 -8.62 3.48 -19.20
CA TYR A 70 -8.00 4.60 -18.51
C TYR A 70 -8.65 4.86 -17.15
N ARG A 71 -7.83 5.18 -16.17
CA ARG A 71 -8.24 5.44 -14.79
C ARG A 71 -7.66 6.75 -14.30
N TRP A 72 -8.36 7.41 -13.39
CA TRP A 72 -7.84 8.53 -12.63
C TRP A 72 -7.76 8.17 -11.15
N TRP A 73 -6.86 8.83 -10.43
CA TRP A 73 -6.64 8.66 -8.99
C TRP A 73 -6.44 10.03 -8.36
N LEU A 74 -7.01 10.22 -7.17
CA LEU A 74 -6.75 11.37 -6.31
C LEU A 74 -6.87 10.96 -4.86
N ASP A 75 -5.81 11.14 -4.07
CA ASP A 75 -5.91 11.02 -2.61
C ASP A 75 -5.33 12.21 -1.88
N ALA A 76 -5.88 12.45 -0.69
CA ALA A 76 -5.43 13.44 0.26
C ALA A 76 -5.38 12.81 1.66
N HIS A 77 -4.35 13.16 2.42
CA HIS A 77 -4.17 12.71 3.80
C HIS A 77 -3.86 13.90 4.70
N LEU A 78 -4.31 13.80 5.95
CA LEU A 78 -3.91 14.66 7.05
C LEU A 78 -3.47 13.75 8.20
N ARG A 79 -2.37 14.09 8.85
CA ARG A 79 -1.82 13.36 9.98
C ARG A 79 -1.54 14.31 11.11
N TYR A 80 -1.91 13.87 12.30
CA TYR A 80 -1.63 14.56 13.54
C TYR A 80 -0.93 13.60 14.50
N SER A 81 0.03 14.12 15.25
CA SER A 81 0.75 13.46 16.35
C SER A 81 0.31 14.05 17.70
N ASP A 82 0.93 13.61 18.79
CA ASP A 82 0.67 14.07 20.16
C ASP A 82 -0.83 14.14 20.49
N ASP A 83 -1.51 12.99 20.48
CA ASP A 83 -2.96 12.91 20.77
C ASP A 83 -3.84 13.82 19.89
N ALA A 84 -3.35 14.09 18.67
CA ALA A 84 -3.94 14.97 17.68
C ALA A 84 -3.85 16.49 17.96
N ASN A 85 -2.96 16.90 18.86
CA ASN A 85 -2.66 18.32 19.12
C ASN A 85 -1.79 18.93 18.02
N ASP A 86 -0.85 18.16 17.47
CA ASP A 86 0.15 18.66 16.54
C ASP A 86 -0.08 18.14 15.12
N PHE A 87 -0.08 19.07 14.16
CA PHE A 87 -0.14 18.71 12.75
C PHE A 87 1.22 18.22 12.27
N GLU A 88 1.30 16.98 11.77
CA GLU A 88 2.56 16.34 11.35
C GLU A 88 2.75 16.40 9.84
N GLN A 89 1.71 16.10 9.07
CA GLN A 89 1.86 15.90 7.62
C GLN A 89 0.55 16.05 6.86
N SER A 90 0.63 16.69 5.69
CA SER A 90 -0.39 16.56 4.64
C SER A 90 0.19 15.90 3.39
N ILE A 91 -0.64 15.13 2.70
CA ILE A 91 -0.27 14.51 1.42
C ILE A 91 -1.39 14.82 0.43
N PHE A 92 -1.01 15.16 -0.80
CA PHE A 92 -1.92 15.28 -1.93
C PHE A 92 -1.33 14.57 -3.15
N ARG A 93 -2.08 13.64 -3.74
CA ARG A 93 -1.57 12.76 -4.82
C ARG A 93 -2.57 12.58 -5.95
N PRO A 94 -2.44 13.32 -7.06
CA PRO A 94 -3.07 12.96 -8.32
C PRO A 94 -2.33 11.83 -9.02
N GLY A 95 -3.05 11.03 -9.80
CA GLY A 95 -2.46 9.97 -10.60
C GLY A 95 -3.34 9.55 -11.77
N PHE A 96 -2.71 8.88 -12.72
CA PHE A 96 -3.34 8.27 -13.88
C PHE A 96 -3.04 6.78 -13.90
N GLY A 97 -3.96 5.99 -14.45
CA GLY A 97 -3.81 4.55 -14.52
C GLY A 97 -4.32 3.93 -15.80
N TYR A 98 -3.83 2.72 -16.05
CA TYR A 98 -4.22 1.87 -17.16
C TYR A 98 -4.60 0.49 -16.63
N ALA A 99 -5.87 0.14 -16.76
CA ALA A 99 -6.41 -1.15 -16.36
C ALA A 99 -5.95 -2.23 -17.33
N LEU A 100 -5.39 -3.30 -16.77
CA LEU A 100 -4.95 -4.49 -17.47
C LEU A 100 -5.91 -5.65 -17.19
N PRO A 101 -5.89 -6.72 -18.01
CA PRO A 101 -6.67 -7.92 -17.75
C PRO A 101 -6.42 -8.51 -16.34
N LYS A 102 -7.34 -9.36 -15.87
CA LYS A 102 -7.21 -10.07 -14.59
C LYS A 102 -7.04 -9.14 -13.37
N ASN A 103 -7.73 -8.00 -13.38
CA ASN A 103 -7.80 -7.04 -12.28
C ASN A 103 -6.44 -6.40 -11.91
N HIS A 104 -5.53 -6.30 -12.88
CA HIS A 104 -4.30 -5.54 -12.72
C HIS A 104 -4.52 -4.09 -13.15
N THR A 105 -3.76 -3.17 -12.57
CA THR A 105 -3.76 -1.77 -13.01
C THR A 105 -2.38 -1.20 -12.77
N LEU A 106 -1.81 -0.59 -13.80
CA LEU A 106 -0.60 0.21 -13.71
C LEU A 106 -0.97 1.65 -13.47
N TRP A 107 -0.21 2.33 -12.63
CA TRP A 107 -0.43 3.70 -12.24
C TRP A 107 0.87 4.47 -12.31
N ALA A 108 0.77 5.75 -12.65
CA ALA A 108 1.81 6.72 -12.45
C ALA A 108 1.18 8.00 -11.90
N GLY A 109 1.89 8.72 -11.07
CA GLY A 109 1.38 9.96 -10.51
C GLY A 109 2.43 10.79 -9.82
N TYR A 110 1.93 11.87 -9.23
CA TYR A 110 2.73 12.83 -8.49
C TYR A 110 2.19 12.91 -7.06
N GLY A 111 3.06 13.25 -6.13
CA GLY A 111 2.70 13.51 -4.75
C GLY A 111 3.40 14.74 -4.25
N TRP A 112 2.63 15.62 -3.64
CA TRP A 112 3.13 16.72 -2.84
C TRP A 112 2.86 16.40 -1.38
N ILE A 113 3.89 16.51 -0.54
CA ILE A 113 3.85 16.17 0.87
C ILE A 113 4.41 17.35 1.64
N ALA A 114 3.59 17.99 2.47
CA ALA A 114 4.09 18.96 3.44
C ALA A 114 4.32 18.24 4.77
N ASN A 115 5.54 18.35 5.29
CA ASN A 115 5.95 17.78 6.56
C ASN A 115 6.19 18.91 7.55
N SER A 116 5.55 18.82 8.71
CA SER A 116 5.73 19.74 9.83
C SER A 116 6.29 18.92 10.99
N PRO A 117 7.62 18.73 11.05
CA PRO A 117 8.24 17.98 12.13
C PRO A 117 8.08 18.73 13.46
N GLU A 118 8.10 18.00 14.58
CA GLU A 118 8.07 18.59 15.93
C GLU A 118 9.27 19.51 16.17
N ILE A 119 10.43 19.14 15.63
CA ILE A 119 11.67 19.92 15.68
C ILE A 119 12.13 20.24 14.26
N GLY A 120 12.34 21.52 13.98
CA GLY A 120 12.83 22.03 12.70
C GLY A 120 11.75 22.70 11.85
N ASP A 121 12.14 23.17 10.67
CA ASP A 121 11.23 23.88 9.78
C ASP A 121 10.33 22.92 9.01
N THR A 122 9.13 23.41 8.68
CA THR A 122 8.25 22.75 7.71
C THR A 122 8.96 22.67 6.36
N PHE A 123 8.91 21.50 5.73
CA PHE A 123 9.50 21.27 4.42
C PHE A 123 8.55 20.49 3.53
N HIS A 124 8.67 20.70 2.22
CA HIS A 124 7.90 19.94 1.25
C HIS A 124 8.74 18.85 0.60
N GLU A 125 8.07 17.78 0.23
CA GLU A 125 8.65 16.70 -0.54
C GLU A 125 7.77 16.43 -1.77
N HIS A 126 8.43 16.29 -2.91
CA HIS A 126 7.82 15.93 -4.18
C HIS A 126 8.13 14.48 -4.50
N ARG A 127 7.11 13.73 -4.91
CA ARG A 127 7.24 12.32 -5.22
C ARG A 127 6.65 11.99 -6.58
N PHE A 128 7.49 11.61 -7.54
CA PHE A 128 7.01 10.85 -8.68
C PHE A 128 6.86 9.40 -8.27
N TRP A 129 5.75 8.76 -8.62
CA TRP A 129 5.51 7.38 -8.23
C TRP A 129 4.91 6.57 -9.35
N GLN A 130 5.35 5.32 -9.47
CA GLN A 130 4.78 4.31 -10.35
C GLN A 130 4.32 3.14 -9.49
N GLN A 131 3.15 2.60 -9.80
CA GLN A 131 2.55 1.55 -8.98
C GLN A 131 1.88 0.49 -9.85
N HIS A 132 2.13 -0.76 -9.53
CA HIS A 132 1.28 -1.87 -9.92
C HIS A 132 0.29 -2.16 -8.80
N SER A 133 -0.98 -2.37 -9.17
CA SER A 133 -2.01 -2.82 -8.24
C SER A 133 -2.72 -4.04 -8.78
N TRP A 134 -3.09 -4.94 -7.87
CA TRP A 134 -3.83 -6.15 -8.18
C TRP A 134 -4.90 -6.37 -7.12
N LYS A 135 -6.08 -6.82 -7.54
CA LYS A 135 -7.20 -7.14 -6.64
C LYS A 135 -7.84 -8.46 -7.05
N THR A 136 -8.15 -9.30 -6.08
CA THR A 136 -8.86 -10.55 -6.32
C THR A 136 -9.80 -10.89 -5.17
N LYS A 137 -10.65 -11.89 -5.38
CA LYS A 137 -11.48 -12.49 -4.33
C LYS A 137 -11.15 -13.97 -4.24
N VAL A 138 -11.02 -14.48 -3.02
CA VAL A 138 -10.80 -15.91 -2.72
C VAL A 138 -11.80 -16.30 -1.63
N GLY A 139 -12.86 -17.02 -2.03
CA GLY A 139 -14.00 -17.28 -1.14
C GLY A 139 -14.64 -15.98 -0.66
N SER A 140 -14.83 -15.85 0.65
CA SER A 140 -15.35 -14.63 1.30
C SER A 140 -14.31 -13.53 1.51
N PHE A 141 -13.05 -13.76 1.14
CA PHE A 141 -11.96 -12.81 1.32
C PHE A 141 -11.73 -11.97 0.06
N GLY A 142 -11.66 -10.65 0.22
CA GLY A 142 -11.10 -9.74 -0.76
C GLY A 142 -9.62 -9.52 -0.49
N LEU A 143 -8.79 -9.75 -1.50
CA LEU A 143 -7.34 -9.54 -1.45
C LEU A 143 -6.97 -8.38 -2.38
N ALA A 144 -6.09 -7.51 -1.90
CA ALA A 144 -5.48 -6.46 -2.72
C ALA A 144 -3.98 -6.38 -2.43
N SER A 145 -3.20 -6.14 -3.48
CA SER A 145 -1.77 -5.89 -3.38
C SER A 145 -1.40 -4.65 -4.20
N ARG A 146 -0.42 -3.89 -3.71
CA ARG A 146 0.19 -2.80 -4.47
C ARG A 146 1.71 -2.82 -4.27
N SER A 147 2.43 -2.76 -5.37
CA SER A 147 3.88 -2.54 -5.38
C SER A 147 4.12 -1.17 -5.98
N ARG A 148 4.86 -0.31 -5.28
CA ARG A 148 5.09 1.07 -5.70
C ARG A 148 6.57 1.42 -5.61
N LEU A 149 7.05 2.09 -6.64
CA LEU A 149 8.33 2.76 -6.66
C LEU A 149 8.09 4.27 -6.57
N GLU A 150 8.89 4.97 -5.78
CA GLU A 150 8.82 6.41 -5.59
C GLU A 150 10.21 7.02 -5.80
N GLN A 151 10.25 8.12 -6.54
CA GLN A 151 11.37 9.05 -6.66
C GLN A 151 11.03 10.26 -5.80
N ARG A 152 11.87 10.55 -4.80
CA ARG A 152 11.61 11.51 -3.72
C ARG A 152 12.60 12.66 -3.82
N PHE A 153 12.08 13.88 -3.81
CA PHE A 153 12.84 15.13 -3.86
C PHE A 153 12.40 16.00 -2.69
N ARG A 154 13.32 16.42 -1.84
CA ARG A 154 13.01 17.30 -0.69
C ARG A 154 13.37 18.74 -1.05
N GLU A 155 12.47 19.68 -0.80
CA GLU A 155 12.80 21.10 -0.95
C GLU A 155 13.86 21.49 0.08
N GLY A 156 14.86 22.28 -0.34
CA GLY A 156 15.93 22.76 0.53
C GLY A 156 17.06 21.75 0.80
N SER A 157 17.05 20.57 0.16
CA SER A 157 18.18 19.64 0.15
C SER A 157 19.05 19.80 -1.10
N GLN A 158 20.22 19.17 -1.10
CA GLN A 158 21.06 19.03 -2.29
C GLN A 158 20.41 18.02 -3.29
N ASP A 159 21.05 17.80 -4.45
CA ASP A 159 20.47 17.20 -5.66
C ASP A 159 20.08 15.70 -5.55
N ASP A 160 20.25 15.06 -4.39
CA ASP A 160 20.03 13.62 -4.24
C ASP A 160 18.55 13.22 -4.37
N THR A 161 18.29 12.36 -5.34
CA THR A 161 17.00 11.67 -5.47
C THR A 161 16.94 10.47 -4.54
N GLY A 162 15.98 10.46 -3.61
CA GLY A 162 15.71 9.28 -2.79
C GLY A 162 14.78 8.30 -3.50
N TRP A 163 15.19 7.05 -3.60
CA TRP A 163 14.38 5.99 -4.17
C TRP A 163 13.75 5.17 -3.07
N ARG A 164 12.43 4.96 -3.16
CA ARG A 164 11.71 4.13 -2.18
C ARG A 164 10.82 3.12 -2.86
N PHE A 165 10.98 1.86 -2.48
CA PHE A 165 10.06 0.79 -2.80
C PHE A 165 9.05 0.60 -1.67
N ARG A 166 7.80 0.30 -2.02
CA ARG A 166 6.71 0.03 -1.08
C ARG A 166 5.94 -1.19 -1.51
N GLN A 167 5.62 -2.04 -0.55
CA GLN A 167 4.78 -3.21 -0.75
C GLN A 167 3.60 -3.17 0.20
N PHE A 168 2.40 -3.17 -0.36
CA PHE A 168 1.13 -3.13 0.37
C PHE A 168 0.35 -4.43 0.12
N ILE A 169 -0.19 -5.02 1.18
CA ILE A 169 -1.11 -6.16 1.10
C ILE A 169 -2.31 -5.88 2.00
N LYS A 170 -3.51 -6.16 1.49
CA LYS A 170 -4.75 -5.97 2.21
C LYS A 170 -5.67 -7.17 2.08
N LEU A 171 -6.24 -7.55 3.22
CA LEU A 171 -7.27 -8.55 3.37
C LEU A 171 -8.56 -7.87 3.84
N THR A 172 -9.68 -8.26 3.25
CA THR A 172 -11.00 -7.82 3.69
C THR A 172 -11.94 -9.01 3.76
N ARG A 173 -12.87 -9.01 4.71
CA ARG A 173 -13.87 -10.07 4.85
C ARG A 173 -15.20 -9.49 5.35
N PRO A 174 -16.34 -9.72 4.67
CA PRO A 174 -17.65 -9.35 5.21
C PRO A 174 -17.85 -9.89 6.64
N ILE A 175 -18.42 -9.08 7.54
CA ILE A 175 -18.72 -9.52 8.91
C ILE A 175 -19.95 -10.42 8.90
N LEU A 176 -20.98 -10.00 8.17
CA LEU A 176 -22.19 -10.75 7.91
C LEU A 176 -22.34 -10.94 6.41
N ASP A 177 -22.91 -12.07 6.02
CA ASP A 177 -23.30 -12.30 4.63
C ASP A 177 -24.27 -11.20 4.22
N ASP A 178 -24.03 -10.61 3.04
CA ASP A 178 -24.83 -9.51 2.51
C ASP A 178 -24.89 -8.23 3.36
N GLY A 179 -24.11 -8.12 4.44
CA GLY A 179 -24.01 -6.93 5.26
C GLY A 179 -23.12 -5.84 4.63
N PRO A 180 -23.31 -4.56 5.02
CA PRO A 180 -22.44 -3.47 4.55
C PRO A 180 -21.10 -3.42 5.30
N LEU A 181 -20.96 -4.15 6.42
CA LEU A 181 -19.77 -4.13 7.26
C LEU A 181 -18.78 -5.25 6.89
N TYR A 182 -17.49 -4.94 6.94
CA TYR A 182 -16.41 -5.89 6.69
C TYR A 182 -15.21 -5.62 7.61
N TRP A 183 -14.47 -6.67 7.94
CA TRP A 183 -13.15 -6.57 8.52
C TRP A 183 -12.15 -6.09 7.48
N SER A 184 -11.23 -5.21 7.87
CA SER A 184 -10.16 -4.68 7.02
C SER A 184 -8.83 -4.79 7.76
N LEU A 185 -7.92 -5.59 7.20
CA LEU A 185 -6.56 -5.76 7.69
C LEU A 185 -5.59 -5.44 6.57
N TRP A 186 -4.55 -4.66 6.83
CA TRP A 186 -3.51 -4.44 5.84
C TRP A 186 -2.16 -4.19 6.47
N ASP A 187 -1.12 -4.55 5.71
CA ASP A 187 0.28 -4.29 6.01
C ASP A 187 0.90 -3.50 4.85
N GLU A 188 1.77 -2.53 5.18
CA GLU A 188 2.62 -1.86 4.21
C GLU A 188 4.07 -1.71 4.70
N VAL A 189 5.00 -2.28 3.95
CA VAL A 189 6.45 -2.14 4.15
C VAL A 189 7.02 -1.06 3.22
N PHE A 190 7.95 -0.28 3.73
CA PHE A 190 8.66 0.79 3.05
C PHE A 190 10.16 0.54 3.10
N LEU A 191 10.81 0.48 1.93
CA LEU A 191 12.24 0.25 1.80
C LEU A 191 12.87 1.39 1.02
N ASN A 192 13.78 2.14 1.63
CA ASN A 192 14.63 3.08 0.91
C ASN A 192 15.73 2.30 0.19
N LEU A 193 16.00 2.64 -1.07
CA LEU A 193 16.92 1.91 -1.94
C LEU A 193 18.32 2.55 -2.01
N ASN A 194 18.47 3.76 -1.47
CA ASN A 194 19.72 4.48 -1.38
C ASN A 194 19.69 5.42 -0.18
N ASP A 195 20.89 5.81 0.26
CA ASP A 195 21.07 6.91 1.19
C ASP A 195 20.95 8.25 0.43
N THR A 196 20.61 9.33 1.14
CA THR A 196 20.58 10.69 0.60
C THR A 196 21.14 11.72 1.57
N ASP A 197 21.63 12.84 1.04
CA ASP A 197 22.11 13.98 1.86
C ASP A 197 21.07 14.56 2.84
N TRP A 198 19.78 14.38 2.56
CA TRP A 198 18.68 14.89 3.38
C TRP A 198 18.18 13.90 4.44
N GLY A 199 18.92 12.80 4.64
CA GLY A 199 18.74 11.87 5.74
C GLY A 199 17.82 10.70 5.44
N ALA A 200 17.58 10.35 4.16
CA ALA A 200 17.08 9.01 3.87
C ALA A 200 18.21 8.01 4.08
N GLU A 201 17.94 6.95 4.83
CA GLU A 201 18.87 5.84 5.01
C GLU A 201 18.32 4.63 4.28
N SER A 202 19.20 3.95 3.54
CA SER A 202 18.89 2.73 2.79
C SER A 202 18.51 1.58 3.72
N GLY A 203 17.59 0.73 3.25
CA GLY A 203 17.04 -0.37 4.04
C GLY A 203 15.59 -0.12 4.45
N LEU A 204 15.19 -0.66 5.59
CA LEU A 204 13.82 -0.50 6.10
C LEU A 204 13.62 0.95 6.55
N ASP A 205 12.60 1.60 6.00
CA ASP A 205 12.19 2.96 6.36
C ASP A 205 11.10 2.88 7.42
N ARG A 206 10.05 2.12 7.10
CA ARG A 206 8.84 2.01 7.92
C ARG A 206 8.11 0.70 7.67
N ASN A 207 7.34 0.25 8.66
CA ASN A 207 6.28 -0.73 8.49
C ASN A 207 4.98 -0.20 9.10
N ARG A 208 3.86 -0.50 8.46
CA ARG A 208 2.52 -0.07 8.90
C ARG A 208 1.58 -1.25 8.93
N ILE A 209 0.89 -1.41 10.04
CA ILE A 209 -0.12 -2.45 10.22
C ILE A 209 -1.42 -1.80 10.65
N PHE A 210 -2.49 -2.07 9.92
CA PHE A 210 -3.83 -1.59 10.25
C PHE A 210 -4.77 -2.75 10.50
N ALA A 211 -5.61 -2.56 11.52
CA ALA A 211 -6.78 -3.38 11.77
C ALA A 211 -8.00 -2.51 12.06
N GLY A 212 -9.10 -2.78 11.36
CA GLY A 212 -10.31 -1.98 11.52
C GLY A 212 -11.56 -2.59 10.92
N ILE A 213 -12.64 -1.84 11.09
CA ILE A 213 -13.95 -2.14 10.52
C ILE A 213 -14.19 -1.17 9.38
N GLY A 214 -14.70 -1.71 8.29
CA GLY A 214 -15.12 -0.93 7.16
C GLY A 214 -16.61 -1.04 6.89
N TRP A 215 -17.12 -0.01 6.25
CA TRP A 215 -18.52 0.12 5.88
C TRP A 215 -18.63 0.43 4.38
N LYS A 216 -19.45 -0.35 3.67
CA LYS A 216 -19.74 -0.22 2.25
C LYS A 216 -21.25 -0.39 2.04
N PRO A 217 -22.03 0.69 2.03
CA PRO A 217 -23.48 0.62 1.85
C PRO A 217 -23.86 0.16 0.44
N LYS A 218 -24.88 -0.70 0.32
CA LYS A 218 -25.37 -1.19 -0.99
C LYS A 218 -26.00 -0.08 -1.83
N SER A 219 -26.63 0.91 -1.18
CA SER A 219 -27.25 2.07 -1.84
C SER A 219 -26.24 3.04 -2.47
N MET A 220 -24.98 3.03 -2.01
CA MET A 220 -23.90 3.86 -2.53
C MET A 220 -22.66 2.99 -2.79
N PRO A 221 -22.67 2.16 -3.86
CA PRO A 221 -21.62 1.18 -4.10
C PRO A 221 -20.23 1.80 -4.38
N TYR A 222 -20.20 3.08 -4.76
CA TYR A 222 -18.99 3.89 -4.94
C TYR A 222 -18.33 4.28 -3.61
N LEU A 223 -19.12 4.34 -2.52
CA LEU A 223 -18.68 4.79 -1.20
C LEU A 223 -18.15 3.61 -0.37
N LYS A 224 -17.03 3.82 0.30
CA LYS A 224 -16.47 2.88 1.27
C LYS A 224 -15.75 3.67 2.37
N GLY A 225 -16.08 3.42 3.63
CA GLY A 225 -15.37 3.96 4.80
C GLY A 225 -14.61 2.86 5.53
N GLU A 226 -13.51 3.20 6.19
CA GLU A 226 -12.78 2.34 7.14
C GLU A 226 -12.33 3.15 8.35
N VAL A 227 -12.59 2.63 9.55
CA VAL A 227 -12.11 3.14 10.82
C VAL A 227 -11.36 2.03 11.56
N GLY A 228 -10.23 2.36 12.17
CA GLY A 228 -9.48 1.35 12.91
C GLY A 228 -8.22 1.90 13.53
N TYR A 229 -7.45 0.98 14.09
CA TYR A 229 -6.15 1.23 14.66
C TYR A 229 -5.07 1.01 13.60
N LEU A 230 -4.14 1.96 13.50
CA LEU A 230 -2.97 1.90 12.65
C LEU A 230 -1.72 2.00 13.52
N ASN A 231 -0.94 0.94 13.53
CA ASN A 231 0.41 0.95 14.09
C ASN A 231 1.42 1.29 12.99
N GLN A 232 2.35 2.18 13.29
CA GLN A 232 3.44 2.53 12.38
C GLN A 232 4.76 2.47 13.12
N LEU A 233 5.62 1.55 12.70
CA LEU A 233 7.03 1.53 13.07
C LEU A 233 7.80 2.41 12.09
N ILE A 234 8.56 3.36 12.63
CA ILE A 234 9.53 4.17 11.90
C ILE A 234 10.92 3.65 12.30
N ASP A 235 11.61 3.07 11.33
CA ASP A 235 12.98 2.63 11.52
C ASP A 235 13.92 3.81 11.30
N ARG A 236 14.81 4.06 12.26
CA ARG A 236 15.84 5.09 12.20
C ARG A 236 17.16 4.42 12.57
N PRO A 237 17.85 3.77 11.63
CA PRO A 237 19.09 3.04 11.93
C PRO A 237 20.14 3.86 12.68
N SER A 238 20.27 5.16 12.39
CA SER A 238 21.17 6.08 13.10
C SER A 238 20.58 6.78 14.33
N GLY A 239 19.35 6.46 14.73
CA GLY A 239 18.62 7.18 15.78
C GLY A 239 17.69 6.31 16.62
N ILE A 240 16.76 6.96 17.30
CA ILE A 240 15.74 6.31 18.12
C ILE A 240 14.60 5.85 17.21
N HIS A 241 14.29 4.55 17.24
CA HIS A 241 13.09 4.02 16.60
C HIS A 241 11.84 4.66 17.22
N ARG A 242 10.82 4.90 16.39
CA ARG A 242 9.55 5.47 16.85
C ARG A 242 8.39 4.58 16.45
N MET A 243 7.46 4.39 17.37
CA MET A 243 6.23 3.64 17.19
C MET A 243 5.04 4.60 17.34
N ASP A 244 4.27 4.77 16.27
CA ASP A 244 3.03 5.53 16.32
C ASP A 244 1.80 4.62 16.48
N HIS A 245 0.90 5.05 17.34
CA HIS A 245 -0.39 4.43 17.66
C HIS A 245 -1.51 5.37 17.19
N LEU A 246 -2.05 5.10 16.00
CA LEU A 246 -2.92 6.05 15.32
C LEU A 246 -4.35 5.56 15.25
N LEU A 247 -5.31 6.42 15.61
CA LEU A 247 -6.68 6.27 15.13
C LEU A 247 -6.70 6.62 13.64
N SER A 248 -7.18 5.72 12.79
CA SER A 248 -7.19 5.93 11.35
C SER A 248 -8.61 5.97 10.79
N LEU A 249 -8.94 7.06 10.10
CA LEU A 249 -10.22 7.34 9.44
C LEU A 249 -10.00 7.44 7.93
N ASN A 250 -10.58 6.54 7.16
CA ASN A 250 -10.35 6.43 5.73
C ASN A 250 -11.66 6.45 4.95
N LEU A 251 -11.75 7.35 3.96
CA LEU A 251 -12.87 7.46 3.04
C LEU A 251 -12.40 7.14 1.62
N PHE A 252 -13.10 6.24 0.94
CA PHE A 252 -12.83 5.81 -0.42
C PHE A 252 -14.04 6.05 -1.31
N LEU A 253 -13.82 6.67 -2.47
CA LEU A 253 -14.81 6.89 -3.52
C LEU A 253 -14.33 6.21 -4.81
N ASN A 254 -15.11 5.29 -5.37
CA ASN A 254 -14.75 4.55 -6.58
C ASN A 254 -15.86 4.73 -7.63
N PHE A 255 -15.56 5.51 -8.68
CA PHE A 255 -16.50 5.90 -9.73
C PHE A 255 -16.35 5.06 -11.00
#